data_AF-A0A1F9FGU1-F1
#
_entry.id   AF-A0A1F9FGU1-F1
#
_cell.length_a   1.000
_cell.length_b   1.000
_cell.length_c   1.000
_cell.angle_alpha   90.00
_cell.angle_beta   90.00
_cell.angle_gamma   90.00
#
_symmetry.space_group_name_H-M   'P 1'
#
loop_
_entity.id
_entity.type
_entity.pdbx_description
1 polymer ?
#
loop_
_entity_poly.entity_id
_entity_poly.type
_entity_poly.pdbx_seq_one_letter_code
_entity_poly.pdbx_strand_id
1 'polypeptide(L)'
;MEVPMRWLAPAILVIASGCPTDPADDGDPTPPATIGLGGTCAASEECGGKTPLCTTGFCVECQATQGCGAGEVCTATGLCGQCATDADCPAGEPFCAGEARCAECRTADDCGAAQPSCSPRGECVEACVDDTTCGGGVCHPVFAACVECVAATDCAAGDGPLCSPTGRCEECLADEDCGAASPFCVDGECRQCVQNTDCPSDGQCNADLECFAACTSDASCGGDRPACDVATGACVECVLDASCVGDADQPVCVDQRCQECRADTDCVQDQDRPVCVDASCEQCRADADCPASEPTCDDGECRN
;
A
#
# COMPACT_ATOMS: atom_id res chain seq x y z
N MET A 1 22.67 -55.50 -43.74
CA MET A 1 21.62 -55.60 -44.78
C MET A 1 20.32 -55.22 -44.07
N GLU A 2 20.16 -53.94 -43.73
CA GLU A 2 19.60 -52.88 -44.58
C GLU A 2 18.13 -53.11 -44.93
N VAL A 3 17.22 -52.40 -44.23
CA VAL A 3 16.12 -51.62 -44.82
C VAL A 3 15.82 -50.43 -43.90
N PRO A 4 15.77 -49.17 -44.38
CA PRO A 4 15.51 -47.99 -43.57
C PRO A 4 14.00 -47.64 -43.55
N MET A 5 13.45 -47.29 -42.39
CA MET A 5 12.09 -46.75 -42.29
C MET A 5 12.16 -45.26 -41.95
N ARG A 6 11.96 -44.44 -42.99
CA ARG A 6 11.82 -42.98 -42.92
C ARG A 6 10.52 -42.67 -42.18
N TRP A 7 10.61 -42.03 -41.03
CA TRP A 7 9.46 -41.40 -40.38
C TRP A 7 9.42 -39.93 -40.77
N LEU A 8 8.29 -39.57 -41.37
CA LEU A 8 7.91 -38.24 -41.83
C LEU A 8 7.67 -37.34 -40.61
N ALA A 9 8.28 -36.16 -40.62
CA ALA A 9 7.88 -35.05 -39.75
C ALA A 9 6.52 -34.49 -40.21
N PRO A 10 5.57 -34.21 -39.30
CA PRO A 10 4.38 -33.46 -39.68
C PRO A 10 4.73 -31.98 -39.85
N ALA A 11 4.48 -31.47 -41.06
CA ALA A 11 4.45 -30.05 -41.35
C ALA A 11 3.27 -29.41 -40.61
N ILE A 12 3.57 -28.56 -39.63
CA ILE A 12 2.57 -27.67 -39.02
C ILE A 12 2.31 -26.53 -40.01
N LEU A 13 1.12 -26.57 -40.57
CA LEU A 13 0.53 -25.55 -41.43
C LEU A 13 0.28 -24.28 -40.61
N VAL A 14 1.14 -23.28 -40.75
CA VAL A 14 0.89 -21.92 -40.24
C VAL A 14 -0.12 -21.26 -41.18
N ILE A 15 -1.39 -21.32 -40.81
CA ILE A 15 -2.43 -20.46 -41.37
C ILE A 15 -2.32 -19.09 -40.72
N ALA A 16 -1.69 -18.16 -41.44
CA ALA A 16 -1.78 -16.74 -41.18
C ALA A 16 -3.19 -16.25 -41.55
N SER A 17 -4.09 -16.25 -40.57
CA SER A 17 -5.38 -15.57 -40.68
C SER A 17 -5.17 -14.12 -40.22
N GLY A 18 -5.20 -13.21 -41.17
CA GLY A 18 -5.12 -11.77 -40.93
C GLY A 18 -6.28 -11.30 -40.04
N CYS A 19 -5.96 -10.40 -39.11
CA CYS A 19 -6.94 -9.65 -38.35
C CYS A 19 -7.66 -8.67 -39.31
N PRO A 20 -9.00 -8.63 -39.34
CA PRO A 20 -9.72 -7.61 -40.09
C PRO A 20 -9.43 -6.23 -39.49
N THR A 21 -8.99 -5.30 -40.33
CA THR A 21 -9.00 -3.88 -40.01
C THR A 21 -10.44 -3.39 -40.07
N ASP A 22 -11.08 -3.20 -38.91
CA ASP A 22 -12.27 -2.35 -38.82
C ASP A 22 -11.85 -0.90 -38.45
N PRO A 23 -12.49 0.13 -39.03
CA PRO A 23 -12.12 1.51 -38.85
C PRO A 23 -12.96 2.24 -37.78
N ALA A 24 -12.31 3.20 -37.13
CA ALA A 24 -12.88 4.27 -36.30
C ALA A 24 -13.60 3.84 -35.01
N ASP A 25 -12.86 3.92 -33.90
CA ASP A 25 -13.42 4.17 -32.57
C ASP A 25 -12.77 5.44 -32.02
N ASP A 26 -13.61 6.41 -31.69
CA ASP A 26 -13.26 7.73 -31.18
C ASP A 26 -12.98 7.63 -29.67
N GLY A 27 -11.71 7.70 -29.28
CA GLY A 27 -11.32 8.41 -28.06
C GLY A 27 -11.34 7.67 -26.73
N ASP A 28 -10.85 6.44 -26.67
CA ASP A 28 -10.51 5.79 -25.39
C ASP A 28 -8.99 5.72 -25.19
N PRO A 29 -8.40 6.48 -24.24
CA PRO A 29 -7.09 6.13 -23.71
C PRO A 29 -7.32 5.15 -22.57
N THR A 30 -7.47 3.85 -22.86
CA THR A 30 -7.15 2.82 -21.87
C THR A 30 -5.64 2.61 -21.93
N PRO A 31 -4.86 3.19 -20.98
CA PRO A 31 -3.50 2.70 -20.78
C PRO A 31 -3.58 1.22 -20.35
N PRO A 32 -2.51 0.44 -20.60
CA PRO A 32 -2.46 -0.94 -20.13
C PRO A 32 -2.67 -0.96 -18.61
N ALA A 33 -3.44 -1.95 -18.14
CA ALA A 33 -3.56 -2.31 -16.73
C ALA A 33 -2.17 -2.32 -16.10
N THR A 34 -1.84 -1.22 -15.43
CA THR A 34 -0.60 -1.07 -14.70
C THR A 34 -1.04 -1.14 -13.27
N ILE A 35 -0.63 -2.20 -12.60
CA ILE A 35 -0.76 -2.40 -11.16
C ILE A 35 -0.22 -1.12 -10.50
N GLY A 36 -1.14 -0.28 -10.09
CA GLY A 36 -0.94 1.09 -9.66
C GLY A 36 -2.28 1.53 -9.12
N LEU A 37 -2.37 1.62 -7.80
CA LEU A 37 -3.58 1.82 -6.99
C LEU A 37 -4.31 3.15 -7.25
N GLY A 38 -4.04 3.84 -8.34
CA GLY A 38 -4.60 5.15 -8.66
C GLY A 38 -4.98 5.24 -10.13
N GLY A 39 -6.20 5.69 -10.41
CA GLY A 39 -6.63 6.01 -11.76
C GLY A 39 -6.11 7.38 -12.20
N THR A 40 -6.64 7.86 -13.32
CA THR A 40 -6.23 9.16 -13.89
C THR A 40 -6.84 10.32 -13.12
N CYS A 41 -6.11 11.43 -13.03
CA CYS A 41 -6.52 12.63 -12.32
C CYS A 41 -6.11 13.91 -13.05
N ALA A 42 -6.86 14.98 -12.86
CA ALA A 42 -6.45 16.35 -13.21
C ALA A 42 -5.92 17.12 -11.99
N ALA A 43 -6.38 16.78 -10.79
CA ALA A 43 -5.98 17.37 -9.52
C ALA A 43 -6.03 16.36 -8.37
N SER A 44 -5.30 16.61 -7.29
CA SER A 44 -5.23 15.69 -6.13
C SER A 44 -6.56 15.49 -5.41
N GLU A 45 -7.52 16.41 -5.56
CA GLU A 45 -8.86 16.32 -4.97
C GLU A 45 -9.69 15.17 -5.59
N GLU A 46 -9.35 14.75 -6.80
CA GLU A 46 -9.97 13.60 -7.49
C GLU A 46 -9.39 12.28 -6.98
N CYS A 47 -8.18 12.33 -6.42
CA CYS A 47 -7.51 11.19 -5.84
C CYS A 47 -8.00 10.94 -4.41
N GLY A 48 -7.91 9.68 -3.98
CA GLY A 48 -8.34 9.26 -2.65
C GLY A 48 -7.66 7.96 -2.27
N GLY A 49 -8.17 7.32 -1.22
CA GLY A 49 -7.65 6.05 -0.76
C GLY A 49 -6.16 6.10 -0.43
N LYS A 50 -5.41 5.13 -0.95
CA LYS A 50 -3.95 5.02 -0.75
C LYS A 50 -3.15 5.98 -1.63
N THR A 51 -3.74 6.58 -2.68
CA THR A 51 -3.03 7.37 -3.70
C THR A 51 -3.44 8.85 -3.73
N PRO A 52 -3.32 9.62 -2.63
CA PRO A 52 -3.95 10.94 -2.49
C PRO A 52 -3.35 12.07 -3.36
N LEU A 53 -2.29 11.82 -4.13
CA LEU A 53 -1.57 12.86 -4.87
C LEU A 53 -1.75 12.71 -6.37
N CYS A 54 -2.14 13.79 -7.05
CA CYS A 54 -2.14 13.79 -8.51
C CYS A 54 -0.78 14.21 -9.07
N THR A 55 -0.09 13.27 -9.73
CA THR A 55 1.23 13.51 -10.33
C THR A 55 1.23 13.09 -11.79
N THR A 56 1.54 14.03 -12.69
CA THR A 56 1.60 13.77 -14.14
C THR A 56 0.34 13.13 -14.74
N GLY A 57 -0.82 13.39 -14.14
CA GLY A 57 -2.12 12.88 -14.61
C GLY A 57 -2.55 11.54 -14.00
N PHE A 58 -1.81 11.02 -13.03
CA PHE A 58 -2.10 9.77 -12.32
C PHE A 58 -2.09 9.98 -10.81
N CYS A 59 -3.01 9.31 -10.11
CA CYS A 59 -3.01 9.28 -8.66
C CYS A 59 -1.86 8.38 -8.18
N VAL A 60 -1.03 8.93 -7.29
CA VAL A 60 0.16 8.29 -6.74
C VAL A 60 0.17 8.43 -5.22
N GLU A 61 0.90 7.55 -4.54
CA GLU A 61 1.07 7.58 -3.08
C GLU A 61 2.04 8.70 -2.67
N CYS A 62 3.08 8.91 -3.46
CA CYS A 62 4.19 9.79 -3.11
C CYS A 62 4.78 10.52 -4.33
N GLN A 63 5.39 11.69 -4.06
CA GLN A 63 6.26 12.40 -5.01
C GLN A 63 7.73 12.37 -4.60
N ALA A 64 8.00 12.01 -3.35
CA ALA A 64 9.33 11.87 -2.76
C ALA A 64 9.24 10.93 -1.55
N THR A 65 10.38 10.35 -1.15
CA THR A 65 10.48 9.39 -0.03
C THR A 65 9.91 9.93 1.29
N GLN A 66 9.93 11.25 1.50
CA GLN A 66 9.34 11.88 2.70
C GLN A 66 7.83 11.74 2.80
N GLY A 67 7.15 11.42 1.68
CA GLY A 67 5.72 11.14 1.65
C GLY A 67 5.36 9.68 1.97
N CYS A 68 6.35 8.81 2.19
CA CYS A 68 6.14 7.41 2.53
C CYS A 68 6.32 7.15 4.03
N GLY A 69 5.88 5.98 4.49
CA GLY A 69 6.07 5.53 5.86
C GLY A 69 7.54 5.31 6.21
N ALA A 70 7.80 5.12 7.51
CA ALA A 70 9.16 4.89 7.99
C ALA A 70 9.75 3.61 7.38
N GLY A 71 10.92 3.74 6.73
CA GLY A 71 11.62 2.64 6.08
C GLY A 71 11.20 2.38 4.63
N GLU A 72 10.31 3.20 4.08
CA GLU A 72 9.89 3.11 2.68
C GLU A 72 10.57 4.19 1.83
N VAL A 73 10.63 3.93 0.53
CA VAL A 73 11.14 4.84 -0.49
C VAL A 73 10.08 5.08 -1.57
N CYS A 74 10.06 6.30 -2.10
CA CYS A 74 9.17 6.62 -3.19
C CYS A 74 9.76 6.12 -4.51
N THR A 75 9.09 5.16 -5.13
CA THR A 75 9.52 4.57 -6.40
C THR A 75 9.32 5.52 -7.57
N ALA A 76 9.92 5.18 -8.72
CA ALA A 76 9.77 5.99 -9.93
C ALA A 76 8.32 6.04 -10.46
N THR A 77 7.47 5.10 -10.04
CA THR A 77 6.03 5.08 -10.38
C THR A 77 5.18 5.89 -9.40
N GLY A 78 5.78 6.48 -8.35
CA GLY A 78 5.07 7.23 -7.32
C GLY A 78 4.37 6.36 -6.27
N LEU A 79 4.71 5.07 -6.19
CA LEU A 79 4.23 4.18 -5.14
C LEU A 79 5.26 4.09 -4.01
N CYS A 80 4.80 4.01 -2.76
CA CYS A 80 5.67 3.72 -1.64
C CYS A 80 5.99 2.23 -1.62
N GLY A 81 7.25 1.91 -1.41
CA GLY A 81 7.71 0.52 -1.28
C GLY A 81 8.96 0.47 -0.42
N GLN A 82 9.38 -0.74 -0.06
CA GLN A 82 10.59 -0.95 0.75
C GLN A 82 11.86 -0.59 -0.04
N CYS A 83 11.81 -0.65 -1.37
CA CYS A 83 12.97 -0.40 -2.21
C CYS A 83 12.59 0.16 -3.59
N ALA A 84 13.49 0.97 -4.15
CA ALA A 84 13.48 1.32 -5.56
C ALA A 84 14.57 0.57 -6.33
N THR A 85 15.62 0.17 -5.62
CA THR A 85 16.80 -0.55 -6.11
C THR A 85 17.35 -1.48 -5.02
N ASP A 86 18.22 -2.41 -5.41
CA ASP A 86 18.91 -3.34 -4.48
C ASP A 86 19.71 -2.61 -3.39
N ALA A 87 20.11 -1.36 -3.64
CA ALA A 87 20.87 -0.56 -2.70
C ALA A 87 20.03 -0.07 -1.51
N ASP A 88 18.70 -0.07 -1.64
CA ASP A 88 17.78 0.34 -0.59
C ASP A 88 17.53 -0.80 0.42
N CYS A 89 17.88 -2.03 0.03
CA CYS A 89 17.55 -3.22 0.81
C CYS A 89 18.64 -3.62 1.83
N PRO A 90 18.23 -4.22 2.97
CA PRO A 90 19.17 -4.70 3.98
C PRO A 90 19.93 -5.94 3.49
N ALA A 91 21.06 -6.24 4.12
CA ALA A 91 21.90 -7.38 3.73
C ALA A 91 21.22 -8.76 3.87
N GLY A 92 20.15 -8.87 4.66
CA GLY A 92 19.35 -10.09 4.79
C GLY A 92 18.41 -10.33 3.60
N GLU A 93 17.99 -9.28 2.91
CA GLU A 93 17.03 -9.31 1.80
C GLU A 93 17.56 -8.42 0.65
N PRO A 94 18.72 -8.73 0.07
CA PRO A 94 19.51 -7.77 -0.71
C PRO A 94 18.93 -7.40 -2.08
N PHE A 95 17.80 -8.00 -2.47
CA PHE A 95 17.22 -7.81 -3.79
C PHE A 95 15.95 -6.99 -3.71
N CYS A 96 15.87 -5.93 -4.52
CA CYS A 96 14.61 -5.28 -4.78
C CYS A 96 13.86 -6.06 -5.87
N ALA A 97 12.71 -6.63 -5.51
CA ALA A 97 11.94 -7.51 -6.37
C ALA A 97 10.42 -7.29 -6.19
N GLY A 98 9.64 -7.86 -7.12
CA GLY A 98 8.18 -7.72 -7.11
C GLY A 98 7.72 -6.26 -7.17
N GLU A 99 6.64 -5.95 -6.46
CA GLU A 99 6.05 -4.62 -6.30
C GLU A 99 6.82 -3.80 -5.25
N ALA A 100 8.10 -3.53 -5.52
CA ALA A 100 8.96 -2.69 -4.68
C ALA A 100 9.18 -3.22 -3.24
N ARG A 101 9.35 -4.53 -3.09
CA ARG A 101 9.67 -5.19 -1.81
C ARG A 101 11.08 -5.76 -1.81
N CYS A 102 11.73 -5.74 -0.65
CA CYS A 102 13.00 -6.41 -0.48
C CYS A 102 12.78 -7.92 -0.38
N ALA A 103 13.67 -8.69 -0.99
CA ALA A 103 13.59 -10.14 -1.09
C ALA A 103 14.95 -10.77 -0.81
N GLU A 104 14.94 -11.96 -0.22
CA GLU A 104 16.12 -12.80 0.00
C GLU A 104 16.68 -13.35 -1.32
N CYS A 105 15.80 -13.59 -2.31
CA CYS A 105 16.16 -14.19 -3.59
C CYS A 105 15.30 -13.70 -4.75
N ARG A 106 15.86 -13.77 -5.96
CA ARG A 106 15.13 -13.65 -7.23
C ARG A 106 15.04 -14.98 -7.95
N THR A 107 16.05 -15.82 -7.78
CA THR A 107 16.11 -17.17 -8.31
C THR A 107 16.69 -18.12 -7.27
N ALA A 108 16.58 -19.42 -7.51
CA ALA A 108 17.18 -20.45 -6.66
C ALA A 108 18.71 -20.33 -6.54
N ASP A 109 19.39 -19.67 -7.50
CA ASP A 109 20.84 -19.47 -7.46
C ASP A 109 21.28 -18.46 -6.38
N ASP A 110 20.37 -17.59 -5.94
CA ASP A 110 20.62 -16.65 -4.85
C ASP A 110 20.58 -17.34 -3.48
N CYS A 111 20.03 -18.55 -3.42
CA CYS A 111 19.77 -19.26 -2.18
C CYS A 111 20.89 -20.25 -1.79
N GLY A 112 21.03 -20.47 -0.48
CA GLY A 112 22.01 -21.38 0.09
C GLY A 112 21.58 -22.86 0.08
N ALA A 113 22.52 -23.76 0.32
CA ALA A 113 22.25 -25.21 0.30
C ALA A 113 21.26 -25.70 1.38
N ALA A 114 21.02 -24.92 2.45
CA ALA A 114 20.02 -25.24 3.45
C ALA A 114 18.61 -25.03 2.89
N GLN A 115 18.35 -23.85 2.32
CA GLN A 115 17.07 -23.46 1.75
C GLN A 115 17.25 -23.19 0.25
N PRO A 116 17.36 -24.23 -0.60
CA PRO A 116 17.83 -24.08 -1.98
C PRO A 116 16.75 -23.56 -2.95
N SER A 117 15.50 -23.45 -2.53
CA SER A 117 14.40 -23.00 -3.38
C SER A 117 14.11 -21.53 -3.15
N CYS A 118 13.95 -20.75 -4.22
CA CYS A 118 13.42 -19.40 -4.11
C CYS A 118 11.91 -19.45 -4.27
N SER A 119 11.18 -19.10 -3.21
CA SER A 119 9.73 -19.02 -3.24
C SER A 119 9.29 -17.91 -4.20
N PRO A 120 8.07 -17.97 -4.75
CA PRO A 120 7.55 -16.89 -5.59
C PRO A 120 7.32 -15.57 -4.83
N ARG A 121 7.54 -15.56 -3.51
CA ARG A 121 7.49 -14.38 -2.64
C ARG A 121 8.86 -13.76 -2.38
N GLY A 122 9.92 -14.35 -2.95
CA GLY A 122 11.29 -13.88 -2.78
C GLY A 122 11.97 -14.36 -1.51
N GLU A 123 11.46 -15.43 -0.88
CA GLU A 123 12.02 -16.02 0.34
C GLU A 123 12.78 -17.31 -0.01
N CYS A 124 13.98 -17.50 0.54
CA CYS A 124 14.67 -18.78 0.38
C CYS A 124 14.00 -19.82 1.30
N VAL A 125 13.54 -20.92 0.74
CA VAL A 125 12.83 -21.97 1.48
C VAL A 125 13.43 -23.35 1.23
N GLU A 126 13.13 -24.27 2.14
CA GLU A 126 13.40 -25.69 1.93
C GLU A 126 12.66 -26.19 0.69
N ALA A 127 13.33 -27.01 -0.12
CA ALA A 127 12.72 -27.55 -1.32
C ALA A 127 11.66 -28.59 -0.97
N CYS A 128 10.48 -28.47 -1.59
CA CYS A 128 9.47 -29.51 -1.59
C CYS A 128 9.60 -30.41 -2.82
N VAL A 129 9.17 -31.67 -2.69
CA VAL A 129 9.12 -32.63 -3.81
C VAL A 129 7.69 -32.98 -4.17
N ASP A 130 6.79 -32.96 -3.17
CA ASP A 130 5.36 -33.17 -3.31
C ASP A 130 4.62 -32.52 -2.14
N ASP A 131 3.29 -32.47 -2.26
CA ASP A 131 2.39 -31.78 -1.32
C ASP A 131 2.45 -32.34 0.11
N THR A 132 2.92 -33.59 0.30
CA THR A 132 2.98 -34.20 1.64
C THR A 132 3.97 -33.50 2.57
N THR A 133 4.91 -32.75 2.00
CA THR A 133 5.90 -31.96 2.73
C THR A 133 5.41 -30.55 3.09
N CYS A 134 4.26 -30.11 2.56
CA CYS A 134 3.80 -28.73 2.66
C CYS A 134 2.76 -28.47 3.76
N GLY A 135 2.53 -29.41 4.67
CA GLY A 135 1.78 -29.17 5.91
C GLY A 135 0.36 -28.61 5.74
N GLY A 136 -0.27 -28.82 4.57
CA GLY A 136 -1.57 -28.26 4.21
C GLY A 136 -1.57 -27.43 2.92
N GLY A 137 -0.40 -27.02 2.42
CA GLY A 137 -0.24 -26.38 1.11
C GLY A 137 0.11 -27.35 -0.02
N VAL A 138 0.43 -26.78 -1.19
CA VAL A 138 0.80 -27.50 -2.42
C VAL A 138 2.26 -27.24 -2.76
N CYS A 139 2.95 -28.25 -3.27
CA CYS A 139 4.32 -28.08 -3.74
C CYS A 139 4.33 -27.49 -5.16
N HIS A 140 4.82 -26.26 -5.30
CA HIS A 140 4.85 -25.60 -6.61
C HIS A 140 5.86 -26.29 -7.55
N PRO A 141 5.46 -26.79 -8.73
CA PRO A 141 6.32 -27.63 -9.56
C PRO A 141 7.52 -26.91 -10.18
N VAL A 142 7.45 -25.57 -10.31
CA VAL A 142 8.55 -24.74 -10.84
C VAL A 142 9.49 -24.26 -9.72
N PHE A 143 8.96 -23.60 -8.69
CA PHE A 143 9.76 -23.05 -7.60
C PHE A 143 10.26 -24.09 -6.61
N ALA A 144 9.71 -25.32 -6.63
CA ALA A 144 9.96 -26.36 -5.64
C ALA A 144 9.83 -25.81 -4.20
N ALA A 145 8.81 -24.96 -3.99
CA ALA A 145 8.50 -24.28 -2.75
C ALA A 145 7.05 -24.58 -2.37
N CYS A 146 6.78 -24.71 -1.07
CA CYS A 146 5.42 -24.86 -0.57
C CYS A 146 4.67 -23.53 -0.69
N VAL A 147 3.51 -23.57 -1.33
CA VAL A 147 2.60 -22.45 -1.56
C VAL A 147 1.19 -22.81 -1.11
N GLU A 148 0.29 -21.83 -1.02
CA GLU A 148 -1.11 -22.09 -0.69
C GLU A 148 -1.82 -22.77 -1.86
N CYS A 149 -1.48 -22.38 -3.08
CA CYS A 149 -2.11 -22.90 -4.29
C CYS A 149 -1.15 -22.91 -5.51
N VAL A 150 -1.45 -23.78 -6.47
CA VAL A 150 -0.90 -23.71 -7.85
C VAL A 150 -2.01 -23.55 -8.90
N ALA A 151 -3.26 -23.72 -8.48
CA ALA A 151 -4.46 -23.48 -9.25
C ALA A 151 -5.63 -23.07 -8.33
N ALA A 152 -6.65 -22.43 -8.90
CA ALA A 152 -7.85 -22.01 -8.16
C ALA A 152 -8.57 -23.16 -7.41
N THR A 153 -8.42 -24.41 -7.87
CA THR A 153 -9.01 -25.58 -7.19
C THR A 153 -8.39 -25.90 -5.85
N ASP A 154 -7.19 -25.38 -5.57
CA ASP A 154 -6.49 -25.58 -4.30
C ASP A 154 -7.01 -24.61 -3.23
N CYS A 155 -7.65 -23.53 -3.65
CA CYS A 155 -8.18 -22.52 -2.75
C CYS A 155 -9.58 -22.90 -2.24
N ALA A 156 -9.75 -22.86 -0.92
CA ALA A 156 -11.06 -23.03 -0.32
C ALA A 156 -11.91 -21.75 -0.50
N ALA A 157 -13.23 -21.91 -0.58
CA ALA A 157 -14.14 -20.78 -0.84
C ALA A 157 -14.12 -19.64 0.21
N GLY A 158 -13.44 -19.83 1.35
CA GLY A 158 -13.28 -18.80 2.39
C GLY A 158 -11.97 -18.02 2.35
N ASP A 159 -10.98 -18.48 1.58
CA ASP A 159 -9.61 -17.93 1.51
C ASP A 159 -9.37 -17.16 0.19
N GLY A 160 -10.42 -16.94 -0.60
CA GLY A 160 -10.35 -16.39 -1.96
C GLY A 160 -10.36 -17.49 -3.02
N PRO A 161 -11.21 -17.43 -4.08
CA PRO A 161 -11.38 -18.52 -5.01
C PRO A 161 -10.28 -18.60 -6.08
N LEU A 162 -9.35 -17.66 -6.12
CA LEU A 162 -8.34 -17.53 -7.18
C LEU A 162 -6.95 -17.79 -6.63
N CYS A 163 -6.09 -18.34 -7.49
CA CYS A 163 -4.69 -18.58 -7.15
C CYS A 163 -3.81 -17.56 -7.85
N SER A 164 -3.13 -16.72 -7.06
CA SER A 164 -2.26 -15.69 -7.61
C SER A 164 -0.93 -16.27 -8.10
N PRO A 165 -0.21 -15.56 -8.99
CA PRO A 165 1.11 -15.98 -9.45
C PRO A 165 2.14 -16.14 -8.32
N THR A 166 1.89 -15.52 -7.15
CA THR A 166 2.73 -15.68 -5.96
C THR A 166 2.37 -16.90 -5.11
N GLY A 167 1.39 -17.70 -5.56
CA GLY A 167 0.95 -18.92 -4.90
C GLY A 167 0.09 -18.67 -3.66
N ARG A 168 -0.63 -17.54 -3.61
CA ARG A 168 -1.62 -17.22 -2.58
C ARG A 168 -3.03 -17.41 -3.08
N CYS A 169 -3.91 -17.79 -2.18
CA CYS A 169 -5.34 -17.70 -2.44
C CYS A 169 -5.79 -16.25 -2.22
N GLU A 170 -6.42 -15.68 -3.24
CA GLU A 170 -6.85 -14.28 -3.29
C GLU A 170 -8.31 -14.20 -3.75
N GLU A 171 -9.02 -13.16 -3.31
CA GLU A 171 -10.41 -12.91 -3.69
C GLU A 171 -10.52 -12.57 -5.18
N CYS A 172 -9.58 -11.78 -5.67
CA CYS A 172 -9.52 -11.25 -7.02
C CYS A 172 -8.07 -11.25 -7.53
N LEU A 173 -7.88 -11.36 -8.84
CA LEU A 173 -6.60 -11.11 -9.52
C LEU A 173 -6.69 -9.91 -10.46
N ALA A 174 -7.91 -9.52 -10.83
CA ALA A 174 -8.25 -8.32 -11.59
C ALA A 174 -9.63 -7.80 -11.19
N ASP A 175 -9.95 -6.56 -11.58
CA ASP A 175 -11.23 -5.89 -11.28
C ASP A 175 -12.44 -6.72 -11.77
N GLU A 176 -12.30 -7.46 -12.87
CA GLU A 176 -13.39 -8.27 -13.42
C GLU A 176 -13.77 -9.49 -12.56
N ASP A 177 -12.91 -9.89 -11.63
CA ASP A 177 -13.22 -10.93 -10.64
C ASP A 177 -14.16 -10.41 -9.55
N CYS A 178 -14.26 -9.09 -9.41
CA CYS A 178 -14.99 -8.44 -8.35
C CYS A 178 -16.45 -8.12 -8.71
N GLY A 179 -17.31 -8.11 -7.68
CA GLY A 179 -18.73 -7.80 -7.83
C GLY A 179 -19.00 -6.28 -7.82
N ALA A 180 -20.16 -5.88 -8.35
CA ALA A 180 -20.54 -4.46 -8.45
C ALA A 180 -20.61 -3.67 -7.13
N ALA A 181 -20.62 -4.34 -5.97
CA ALA A 181 -20.57 -3.68 -4.66
C ALA A 181 -19.15 -3.26 -4.25
N SER A 182 -18.14 -3.99 -4.72
CA SER A 182 -16.72 -3.75 -4.46
C SER A 182 -15.93 -4.06 -5.73
N PRO A 183 -15.99 -3.20 -6.77
CA PRO A 183 -15.60 -3.58 -8.13
C PRO A 183 -14.09 -3.53 -8.43
N PHE A 184 -13.25 -3.09 -7.49
CA PHE A 184 -11.81 -2.91 -7.73
C PHE A 184 -11.01 -3.99 -7.02
N CYS A 185 -10.05 -4.59 -7.72
CA CYS A 185 -9.13 -5.55 -7.13
C CYS A 185 -7.86 -4.86 -6.64
N VAL A 186 -7.62 -4.92 -5.33
CA VAL A 186 -6.48 -4.28 -4.69
C VAL A 186 -5.84 -5.23 -3.69
N ASP A 187 -4.55 -5.51 -3.89
CA ASP A 187 -3.77 -6.39 -3.01
C ASP A 187 -4.41 -7.79 -2.82
N GLY A 188 -5.13 -8.28 -3.85
CA GLY A 188 -5.82 -9.57 -3.82
C GLY A 188 -7.21 -9.55 -3.16
N GLU A 189 -7.73 -8.38 -2.79
CA GLU A 189 -9.03 -8.19 -2.14
C GLU A 189 -9.93 -7.24 -2.95
N CYS A 190 -11.24 -7.52 -2.99
CA CYS A 190 -12.20 -6.66 -3.67
C CYS A 190 -12.57 -5.45 -2.80
N ARG A 191 -12.34 -4.25 -3.34
CA ARG A 191 -12.52 -2.96 -2.68
C ARG A 191 -13.56 -2.10 -3.39
N GLN A 192 -14.13 -1.14 -2.67
CA GLN A 192 -15.22 -0.30 -3.18
C GLN A 192 -14.73 0.81 -4.09
N CYS A 193 -13.49 1.25 -3.90
CA CYS A 193 -12.90 2.37 -4.61
C CYS A 193 -11.38 2.27 -4.58
N VAL A 194 -10.74 2.95 -5.52
CA VAL A 194 -9.31 3.29 -5.49
C VAL A 194 -9.11 4.81 -5.50
N GLN A 195 -10.13 5.57 -5.88
CA GLN A 195 -10.16 7.02 -5.86
C GLN A 195 -11.57 7.56 -5.57
N ASN A 196 -11.67 8.86 -5.29
CA ASN A 196 -12.93 9.48 -4.87
C ASN A 196 -14.02 9.39 -5.94
N THR A 197 -13.66 9.48 -7.22
CA THR A 197 -14.63 9.43 -8.32
C THR A 197 -15.29 8.06 -8.49
N ASP A 198 -14.74 7.01 -7.88
CA ASP A 198 -15.33 5.68 -7.88
C ASP A 198 -16.55 5.62 -6.95
N CYS A 199 -16.61 6.52 -5.97
CA CYS A 199 -17.66 6.53 -4.97
C CYS A 199 -18.92 7.25 -5.47
N PRO A 200 -20.11 6.65 -5.25
CA PRO A 200 -21.36 7.27 -5.66
C PRO A 200 -21.70 8.49 -4.81
N SER A 201 -22.52 9.40 -5.36
CA SER A 201 -23.07 10.56 -4.65
C SER A 201 -22.02 11.51 -4.06
N ASP A 202 -20.95 11.77 -4.82
CA ASP A 202 -19.81 12.59 -4.38
C ASP A 202 -19.18 12.06 -3.08
N GLY A 203 -19.20 10.74 -2.92
CA GLY A 203 -18.55 10.05 -1.82
C GLY A 203 -17.02 10.11 -1.94
N GLN A 204 -16.35 9.65 -0.91
CA GLN A 204 -14.90 9.60 -0.88
C GLN A 204 -14.38 8.23 -0.57
N CYS A 205 -13.19 7.96 -1.07
CA CYS A 205 -12.47 6.72 -0.84
C CYS A 205 -11.53 6.90 0.35
N ASN A 206 -11.76 6.17 1.43
CA ASN A 206 -10.86 6.20 2.59
C ASN A 206 -9.63 5.31 2.37
N ALA A 207 -8.67 5.38 3.29
CA ALA A 207 -7.45 4.56 3.25
C ALA A 207 -7.70 3.04 3.29
N ASP A 208 -8.85 2.63 3.84
CA ASP A 208 -9.32 1.23 3.86
C ASP A 208 -10.00 0.80 2.53
N LEU A 209 -10.05 1.71 1.55
CA LEU A 209 -10.62 1.53 0.21
C LEU A 209 -12.13 1.25 0.23
N GLU A 210 -12.80 1.91 1.16
CA GLU A 210 -14.25 1.94 1.32
C GLU A 210 -14.81 3.32 0.97
N CYS A 211 -15.98 3.32 0.31
CA CYS A 211 -16.70 4.53 0.01
C CYS A 211 -17.48 5.02 1.22
N PHE A 212 -17.29 6.29 1.57
CA PHE A 212 -18.09 6.98 2.59
C PHE A 212 -18.71 8.24 2.02
N ALA A 213 -19.84 8.66 2.60
CA ALA A 213 -20.45 9.92 2.24
C ALA A 213 -19.54 11.08 2.69
N ALA A 214 -19.14 11.94 1.76
CA ALA A 214 -18.41 13.14 2.10
C ALA A 214 -19.25 14.03 3.03
N CYS A 215 -18.62 14.59 4.05
CA CYS A 215 -19.24 15.62 4.86
C CYS A 215 -19.35 16.91 4.03
N THR A 216 -20.46 17.63 4.20
CA THR A 216 -20.67 18.93 3.52
C THR A 216 -20.73 20.09 4.53
N SER A 217 -20.78 19.75 5.81
CA SER A 217 -20.75 20.67 6.96
C SER A 217 -20.52 19.85 8.23
N ASP A 218 -20.19 20.51 9.34
CA ASP A 218 -20.08 19.87 10.66
C ASP A 218 -21.35 19.11 11.06
N ALA A 219 -22.52 19.50 10.54
CA ALA A 219 -23.78 18.81 10.79
C ALA A 219 -23.86 17.40 10.14
N SER A 220 -22.97 17.09 9.20
CA SER A 220 -22.79 15.76 8.63
C SER A 220 -21.97 14.84 9.54
N CYS A 221 -21.30 15.40 10.54
CA CYS A 221 -20.33 14.73 11.38
C CYS A 221 -20.84 14.57 12.83
N GLY A 222 -20.16 13.73 13.62
CA GLY A 222 -20.57 13.44 14.99
C GLY A 222 -19.61 12.49 15.71
N GLY A 223 -19.89 12.24 16.99
CA GLY A 223 -18.98 11.49 17.86
C GLY A 223 -17.67 12.25 18.08
N ASP A 224 -16.55 11.51 18.05
CA ASP A 224 -15.22 12.06 18.31
C ASP A 224 -14.65 12.88 17.13
N ARG A 225 -15.34 12.91 15.98
CA ARG A 225 -14.94 13.69 14.79
C ARG A 225 -16.07 14.63 14.36
N PRO A 226 -16.29 15.76 15.07
CA PRO A 226 -17.45 16.62 14.85
C PRO A 226 -17.28 17.65 13.74
N ALA A 227 -16.05 17.92 13.30
CA ALA A 227 -15.76 18.95 12.30
C ALA A 227 -15.71 18.34 10.91
N CYS A 228 -16.21 19.09 9.92
CA CYS A 228 -16.10 18.71 8.52
C CYS A 228 -14.97 19.48 7.85
N ASP A 229 -13.94 18.76 7.41
CA ASP A 229 -13.00 19.31 6.44
C ASP A 229 -13.68 19.26 5.06
N VAL A 230 -14.28 20.38 4.66
CA VAL A 230 -14.99 20.49 3.38
C VAL A 230 -14.07 20.39 2.16
N ALA A 231 -12.75 20.57 2.32
CA ALA A 231 -11.80 20.41 1.22
C ALA A 231 -11.54 18.92 0.95
N THR A 232 -11.45 18.14 2.00
CA THR A 232 -11.22 16.69 1.93
C THR A 232 -12.48 15.89 2.24
N GLY A 233 -13.66 16.50 2.27
CA GLY A 233 -14.97 15.95 2.68
C GLY A 233 -14.97 14.99 3.90
N ALA A 234 -13.97 15.08 4.77
CA ALA A 234 -13.74 14.12 5.85
C ALA A 234 -14.24 14.68 7.18
N CYS A 235 -14.88 13.82 7.98
CA CYS A 235 -15.15 14.15 9.37
C CYS A 235 -13.86 13.99 10.18
N VAL A 236 -13.42 15.08 10.79
CA VAL A 236 -12.18 15.21 11.54
C VAL A 236 -12.45 15.71 12.96
N GLU A 237 -11.46 15.60 13.84
CA GLU A 237 -11.61 16.13 15.21
C GLU A 237 -11.65 17.66 15.18
N CYS A 238 -10.82 18.27 14.32
CA CYS A 238 -10.73 19.71 14.18
C CYS A 238 -10.29 20.13 12.77
N VAL A 239 -10.71 21.31 12.35
CA VAL A 239 -10.19 22.00 11.15
C VAL A 239 -9.43 23.28 11.51
N LEU A 240 -9.55 23.71 12.77
CA LEU A 240 -8.94 24.90 13.35
C LEU A 240 -8.95 24.77 14.88
N ASP A 241 -8.07 25.50 15.56
CA ASP A 241 -7.90 25.39 17.03
C ASP A 241 -9.23 25.62 17.79
N ALA A 242 -10.11 26.49 17.30
CA ALA A 242 -11.43 26.71 17.91
C ALA A 242 -12.42 25.53 17.77
N SER A 243 -12.10 24.48 17.01
CA SER A 243 -12.85 23.22 17.01
C SER A 243 -12.57 22.39 18.27
N CYS A 244 -11.41 22.58 18.91
CA CYS A 244 -10.97 21.81 20.08
C CYS A 244 -11.50 22.35 21.42
N VAL A 245 -12.51 23.22 21.42
CA VAL A 245 -13.04 23.88 22.63
C VAL A 245 -13.65 22.89 23.65
N GLY A 246 -13.93 21.65 23.25
CA GLY A 246 -14.40 20.58 24.12
C GLY A 246 -13.29 19.89 24.93
N ASP A 247 -12.03 20.08 24.56
CA ASP A 247 -10.87 19.43 25.18
C ASP A 247 -9.89 20.48 25.69
N ALA A 248 -10.01 20.82 26.98
CA ALA A 248 -9.20 21.88 27.59
C ALA A 248 -7.71 21.53 27.66
N ASP A 249 -7.39 20.23 27.59
CA ASP A 249 -6.02 19.71 27.63
C ASP A 249 -5.41 19.62 26.21
N GLN A 250 -6.23 19.74 25.15
CA GLN A 250 -5.81 19.64 23.75
C GLN A 250 -6.39 20.78 22.88
N PRO A 251 -6.04 22.04 23.13
CA PRO A 251 -6.70 23.18 22.49
C PRO A 251 -6.23 23.47 21.05
N VAL A 252 -5.22 22.77 20.55
CA VAL A 252 -4.57 23.08 19.27
C VAL A 252 -4.89 22.02 18.23
N CYS A 253 -5.26 22.45 17.02
CA CYS A 253 -5.54 21.54 15.93
C CYS A 253 -4.27 21.24 15.11
N VAL A 254 -3.72 20.03 15.22
CA VAL A 254 -2.54 19.59 14.46
C VAL A 254 -2.90 18.35 13.67
N ASP A 255 -2.69 18.39 12.35
CA ASP A 255 -2.99 17.28 11.43
C ASP A 255 -4.42 16.72 11.62
N GLN A 256 -5.40 17.63 11.73
CA GLN A 256 -6.83 17.33 11.88
C GLN A 256 -7.21 16.60 13.19
N ARG A 257 -6.30 16.60 14.17
CA ARG A 257 -6.48 16.09 15.53
C ARG A 257 -6.30 17.20 16.55
N CYS A 258 -7.07 17.13 17.64
CA CYS A 258 -6.82 18.01 18.77
C CYS A 258 -5.57 17.50 19.51
N GLN A 259 -4.66 18.41 19.83
CA GLN A 259 -3.38 18.15 20.49
C GLN A 259 -3.09 19.27 21.49
N GLU A 260 -2.15 19.02 22.41
CA GLU A 260 -1.78 19.99 23.44
C GLU A 260 -1.04 21.20 22.83
N CYS A 261 -0.13 20.96 21.88
CA CYS A 261 0.66 22.02 21.26
C CYS A 261 1.05 21.73 19.81
N ARG A 262 1.28 22.79 19.03
CA ARG A 262 1.95 22.74 17.72
C ARG A 262 3.38 23.28 17.80
N ALA A 263 3.62 24.22 18.71
CA ALA A 263 4.91 24.83 18.97
C ALA A 263 5.04 25.26 20.44
N ASP A 264 6.26 25.55 20.89
CA ASP A 264 6.58 26.00 22.26
C ASP A 264 5.71 27.20 22.72
N THR A 265 5.24 28.03 21.78
CA THR A 265 4.35 29.17 22.07
C THR A 265 2.95 28.77 22.53
N ASP A 266 2.53 27.53 22.28
CA ASP A 266 1.22 27.02 22.70
C ASP A 266 1.26 26.54 24.17
N CYS A 267 2.45 26.20 24.67
CA CYS A 267 2.69 25.73 26.04
C CYS A 267 2.75 26.85 27.08
N VAL A 268 2.40 28.10 26.73
CA VAL A 268 2.49 29.25 27.66
C VAL A 268 1.58 29.17 28.88
N GLN A 269 0.58 28.28 28.88
CA GLN A 269 -0.29 28.06 30.03
C GLN A 269 0.36 27.15 31.08
N ASP A 270 1.37 26.37 30.70
CA ASP A 270 2.11 25.47 31.56
C ASP A 270 3.55 25.99 31.74
N GLN A 271 3.77 26.78 32.79
CA GLN A 271 5.09 27.37 33.06
C GLN A 271 6.16 26.32 33.40
N ASP A 272 5.75 25.10 33.75
CA ASP A 272 6.64 24.00 34.09
C ASP A 272 6.95 23.13 32.85
N ARG A 273 6.12 23.17 31.80
CA ARG A 273 6.29 22.43 30.55
C ARG A 273 6.29 23.36 29.32
N PRO A 274 7.30 24.22 29.12
CA PRO A 274 7.25 25.27 28.08
C PRO A 274 7.62 24.80 26.65
N VAL A 275 8.01 23.53 26.46
CA VAL A 275 8.57 23.03 25.19
C VAL A 275 7.61 22.05 24.54
N CYS A 276 7.27 22.23 23.26
CA CYS A 276 6.40 21.30 22.55
C CYS A 276 7.20 20.15 21.95
N VAL A 277 6.98 18.91 22.40
CA VAL A 277 7.62 17.70 21.89
C VAL A 277 6.53 16.72 21.47
N ASP A 278 6.54 16.32 20.20
CA ASP A 278 5.58 15.36 19.62
C ASP A 278 4.10 15.66 19.96
N ALA A 279 3.74 16.96 19.89
CA ALA A 279 2.40 17.51 20.16
C ALA A 279 1.94 17.52 21.63
N SER A 280 2.85 17.20 22.56
CA SER A 280 2.69 17.36 24.01
C SER A 280 3.61 18.46 24.54
N CYS A 281 3.16 19.20 25.55
CA CYS A 281 4.04 20.13 26.25
C CYS A 281 4.96 19.34 27.18
N GLU A 282 6.24 19.66 27.23
CA GLU A 282 7.25 18.97 28.01
C GLU A 282 8.20 20.01 28.64
N GLN A 283 9.00 19.58 29.61
CA GLN A 283 9.96 20.48 30.26
C GLN A 283 11.14 20.78 29.34
N CYS A 284 11.53 19.82 28.49
CA CYS A 284 12.69 19.91 27.62
C CYS A 284 12.56 19.04 26.37
N ARG A 285 13.27 19.44 25.31
CA ARG A 285 13.54 18.60 24.13
C ARG A 285 15.00 18.14 24.11
N ALA A 286 15.88 18.91 24.74
CA ALA A 286 17.29 18.59 24.94
C ALA A 286 17.84 19.19 26.25
N ASP A 287 19.02 18.74 26.67
CA ASP A 287 19.73 19.23 27.87
C ASP A 287 19.86 20.77 27.94
N ALA A 288 19.90 21.44 26.79
CA ALA A 288 20.02 22.89 26.70
C ALA A 288 18.77 23.65 27.16
N ASP A 289 17.61 22.99 27.14
CA ASP A 289 16.34 23.55 27.62
C ASP A 289 16.26 23.51 29.16
N CYS A 290 17.11 22.69 29.79
CA CYS A 290 17.07 22.44 31.21
C CYS A 290 17.89 23.44 32.05
N PRO A 291 17.45 23.75 33.28
CA PRO A 291 18.20 24.59 34.19
C PRO A 291 19.46 23.89 34.70
N ALA A 292 20.47 24.66 35.10
CA ALA A 292 21.72 24.11 35.62
C ALA A 292 21.57 23.24 36.89
N SER A 293 20.42 23.31 37.57
CA SER A 293 20.09 22.46 38.72
C SER A 293 19.67 21.04 38.35
N GLU A 294 19.23 20.82 37.11
CA GLU A 294 18.75 19.55 36.55
C GLU A 294 19.15 19.51 35.07
N PRO A 295 20.44 19.36 34.72
CA PRO A 295 20.96 19.70 33.40
C PRO A 295 20.68 18.65 32.31
N THR A 296 20.08 17.51 32.65
CA THR A 296 19.89 16.39 31.71
C THR A 296 18.41 16.31 31.33
N CYS A 297 18.11 16.26 30.04
CA CYS A 297 16.77 16.00 29.55
C CYS A 297 16.58 14.48 29.36
N ASP A 298 15.63 13.90 30.06
CA ASP A 298 15.33 12.46 30.02
C ASP A 298 13.82 12.26 29.91
N ASP A 299 13.39 11.73 28.76
CA ASP A 299 11.98 11.53 28.39
C ASP A 299 11.08 12.77 28.61
N GLY A 300 11.56 13.95 28.18
CA GLY A 300 10.80 15.22 28.26
C GLY A 300 10.86 15.92 29.63
N GLU A 301 11.51 15.32 30.62
CA GLU A 301 11.69 15.91 31.96
C GLU A 301 13.16 16.27 32.23
N CYS A 302 13.38 17.39 32.92
CA CYS A 302 14.72 17.77 33.37
C CYS A 302 15.10 17.02 34.65
N ARG A 303 16.28 16.39 34.65
CA ARG A 303 16.80 15.57 35.76
C ARG A 303 18.27 15.90 36.07
N ASN A 304 18.69 15.52 37.28
CA ASN A 304 20.08 15.68 37.77
C ASN A 304 21.04 14.63 37.20
#